data_AF-A0A7Y3IXE3-F1
#
_entry.id   AF-A0A7Y3IXE3-F1
#
_cell.length_a   1.000
_cell.length_b   1.000
_cell.length_c   1.000
_cell.angle_alpha   90.00
_cell.angle_beta   90.00
_cell.angle_gamma   90.00
#
_symmetry.space_group_name_H-M   'P 1'
#
loop_
_entity.id
_entity.type
_entity.pdbx_description
1 polymer ?
#
loop_
_entity_poly.entity_id
_entity_poly.type
_entity_poly.pdbx_seq_one_letter_code
_entity_poly.pdbx_strand_id
1 'polypeptide(L)'
;MTLVISCAGAATAWGDDPFGCKHSHCNLQGDGTYPNVVVGIIRRIGHDQDSQQVFRWARHQEWWKPLPDDASAFASHVRPILLQTQGPHGHTSFTGLMGEDEFDTAPLNEGDLVRYSPHDAQHPSPAENTPAAWAYWRLVGCIQVLCRAGDKACIKPYRLGSYQHDTGKEVNLATGHVLTHGAVINPVNYRVLSNNTN
;
A
#
# COMPACT_ATOMS: atom_id res chain seq x y z
N MET A 1 12.35 -36.72 34.03
CA MET A 1 11.60 -35.45 33.94
C MET A 1 12.09 -34.71 32.72
N THR A 2 11.29 -34.70 31.65
CA THR A 2 11.67 -34.15 30.36
C THR A 2 11.21 -32.70 30.30
N LEU A 3 12.16 -31.77 30.22
CA LEU A 3 11.89 -30.34 30.09
C LEU A 3 11.58 -30.02 28.62
N VAL A 4 10.32 -29.72 28.32
CA VAL A 4 9.91 -29.25 26.98
C VAL A 4 10.14 -27.74 26.95
N ILE A 5 11.21 -27.32 26.27
CA ILE A 5 11.45 -25.90 25.95
C ILE A 5 10.51 -25.57 24.78
N SER A 6 9.39 -24.94 25.10
CA SER A 6 8.47 -24.42 24.10
C SER A 6 9.07 -23.14 23.51
N CYS A 7 9.54 -23.21 22.26
CA CYS A 7 9.90 -22.05 21.46
C CYS A 7 8.62 -21.26 21.14
N ALA A 8 8.24 -20.34 22.03
CA ALA A 8 7.29 -19.29 21.68
C ALA A 8 7.99 -18.35 20.68
N GLY A 9 7.72 -18.56 19.39
CA GLY A 9 8.07 -17.59 18.37
C GLY A 9 7.44 -16.25 18.72
N ALA A 10 8.25 -15.19 18.75
CA ALA A 10 7.78 -13.84 18.93
C ALA A 10 6.92 -13.45 17.72
N ALA A 11 5.61 -13.62 17.84
CA ALA A 11 4.66 -12.85 17.06
C ALA A 11 4.83 -11.39 17.54
N THR A 12 5.48 -10.56 16.73
CA THR A 12 5.47 -9.12 16.97
C THR A 12 4.01 -8.68 16.94
N ALA A 13 3.44 -8.41 18.11
CA ALA A 13 2.15 -7.76 18.25
C ALA A 13 2.30 -6.38 17.60
N TRP A 14 1.59 -6.18 16.50
CA TRP A 14 1.41 -4.87 15.89
C TRP A 14 0.57 -4.08 16.90
N GLY A 15 1.17 -3.10 17.56
CA GLY A 15 0.55 -2.37 18.68
C GLY A 15 -0.63 -1.49 18.25
N ASP A 16 -1.07 -0.59 19.14
CA ASP A 16 -2.22 0.34 18.97
C ASP A 16 -2.06 1.41 17.86
N ASP A 17 -1.16 1.20 16.89
CA ASP A 17 -0.85 2.12 15.80
C ASP A 17 -0.29 1.37 14.58
N PRO A 18 -1.10 0.50 13.94
CA PRO A 18 -0.61 -0.37 12.87
C PRO A 18 -0.11 0.43 11.66
N PHE A 19 -0.72 1.59 11.38
CA PHE A 19 -0.33 2.47 10.29
C PHE A 19 0.80 3.44 10.67
N GLY A 20 1.24 3.49 11.93
CA GLY A 20 2.36 4.32 12.36
C GLY A 20 2.04 5.82 12.48
N CYS A 21 0.77 6.20 12.62
CA CYS A 21 0.34 7.60 12.69
C CYS A 21 0.89 8.38 13.92
N LYS A 22 1.26 7.70 15.00
CA LYS A 22 1.83 8.34 16.22
C LYS A 22 3.31 8.66 16.08
N HIS A 23 4.03 7.92 15.23
CA HIS A 23 5.50 7.97 15.16
C HIS A 23 6.05 8.24 13.75
N SER A 24 5.21 8.13 12.72
CA SER A 24 5.50 8.41 11.33
C SER A 24 4.33 9.17 10.70
N HIS A 25 4.41 9.38 9.39
CA HIS A 25 3.36 10.01 8.60
C HIS A 25 2.24 9.05 8.19
N CYS A 26 1.78 8.19 9.12
CA CYS A 26 0.89 7.06 8.83
C CYS A 26 1.42 6.16 7.68
N ASN A 27 2.74 6.14 7.44
CA ASN A 27 3.40 5.55 6.26
C ASN A 27 2.83 6.01 4.88
N LEU A 28 2.10 7.13 4.82
CA LEU A 28 1.71 7.83 3.59
C LEU A 28 2.91 8.52 2.95
N GLN A 29 3.00 8.51 1.62
CA GLN A 29 4.12 9.14 0.90
C GLN A 29 3.82 10.57 0.42
N GLY A 30 2.63 11.10 0.69
CA GLY A 30 2.22 12.44 0.30
C GLY A 30 0.76 12.73 0.60
N ASP A 31 0.31 13.92 0.17
CA ASP A 31 -1.04 14.46 0.35
C ASP A 31 -2.05 13.98 -0.70
N GLY A 32 -1.63 13.17 -1.66
CA GLY A 32 -2.48 12.58 -2.69
C GLY A 32 -2.07 11.16 -3.07
N THR A 33 -2.66 10.65 -4.14
CA THR A 33 -2.32 9.34 -4.71
C THR A 33 -0.82 9.25 -4.99
N TYR A 34 -0.16 8.21 -4.48
CA TYR A 34 1.25 7.97 -4.76
C TYR A 34 1.45 7.62 -6.25
N PRO A 35 2.39 8.29 -6.97
CA PRO A 35 2.45 8.23 -8.44
C PRO A 35 3.16 6.98 -9.00
N ASN A 36 3.85 6.21 -8.15
CA ASN A 36 4.60 5.02 -8.59
C ASN A 36 3.85 3.74 -8.22
N VAL A 37 4.20 2.65 -8.89
CA VAL A 37 3.71 1.31 -8.56
C VAL A 37 4.44 0.82 -7.32
N VAL A 38 3.70 0.23 -6.36
CA VAL A 38 4.31 -0.43 -5.20
C VAL A 38 3.95 -1.91 -5.23
N VAL A 39 4.96 -2.77 -5.30
CA VAL A 39 4.80 -4.22 -5.12
C VAL A 39 5.12 -4.54 -3.66
N GLY A 40 4.16 -5.11 -2.94
CA GLY A 40 4.23 -5.26 -1.50
C GLY A 40 3.39 -6.43 -0.98
N ILE A 41 3.68 -6.86 0.25
CA ILE A 41 2.88 -7.85 0.98
C ILE A 41 1.95 -7.10 1.93
N ILE A 42 0.66 -7.44 1.92
CA ILE A 42 -0.30 -6.86 2.87
C ILE A 42 0.06 -7.30 4.29
N ARG A 43 0.31 -6.31 5.15
CA ARG A 43 0.54 -6.51 6.58
C ARG A 43 -0.69 -6.25 7.42
N ARG A 44 -1.51 -5.30 6.98
CA ARG A 44 -2.75 -4.92 7.65
C ARG A 44 -3.74 -4.37 6.64
N ILE A 45 -4.99 -4.79 6.79
CA ILE A 45 -6.14 -4.19 6.13
C ILE A 45 -6.81 -3.30 7.18
N GLY A 46 -6.96 -2.01 6.87
CA GLY A 46 -7.58 -1.06 7.78
C GLY A 46 -9.07 -1.32 7.96
N HIS A 47 -9.57 -1.02 9.16
CA HIS A 47 -11.00 -0.87 9.43
C HIS A 47 -11.35 0.60 9.67
N ASP A 48 -12.63 0.93 9.85
CA ASP A 48 -13.13 2.31 9.98
C ASP A 48 -12.30 3.18 10.93
N GLN A 49 -11.92 2.65 12.10
CA GLN A 49 -11.11 3.41 13.08
C GLN A 49 -9.71 3.77 12.54
N ASP A 50 -9.11 2.90 11.72
CA ASP A 50 -7.82 3.14 11.08
C ASP A 50 -7.98 4.20 9.97
N SER A 51 -9.01 4.07 9.12
CA SER A 51 -9.35 5.07 8.10
C SER A 51 -9.53 6.45 8.73
N GLN A 52 -10.30 6.52 9.81
CA GLN A 52 -10.52 7.76 10.55
C GLN A 52 -9.24 8.30 11.20
N GLN A 53 -8.35 7.43 11.71
CA GLN A 53 -7.07 7.84 12.28
C GLN A 53 -6.16 8.46 11.23
N VAL A 54 -5.99 7.78 10.08
CA VAL A 54 -5.20 8.26 8.95
C VAL A 54 -5.74 9.61 8.45
N PHE A 55 -7.05 9.73 8.31
CA PHE A 55 -7.72 10.96 7.92
C PHE A 55 -7.47 12.13 8.88
N ARG A 56 -7.68 11.90 10.19
CA ARG A 56 -7.44 12.93 11.21
C ARG A 56 -5.97 13.36 11.24
N TRP A 57 -5.04 12.42 11.10
CA TRP A 57 -3.62 12.72 11.04
C TRP A 57 -3.29 13.61 9.83
N ALA A 58 -3.74 13.21 8.62
CA ALA A 58 -3.44 13.96 7.40
C ALA A 58 -4.09 15.36 7.38
N ARG A 59 -5.29 15.50 7.94
CA ARG A 59 -5.90 16.83 8.15
C ARG A 59 -5.13 17.68 9.15
N HIS A 60 -4.64 17.10 10.24
CA HIS A 60 -3.80 17.81 11.21
C HIS A 60 -2.49 18.30 10.59
N GLN A 61 -1.94 17.57 9.60
CA GLN A 61 -0.79 18.02 8.80
C GLN A 61 -1.16 18.97 7.65
N GLU A 62 -2.41 19.43 7.57
CA GLU A 62 -2.98 20.27 6.51
C GLU A 62 -3.04 19.65 5.10
N TRP A 63 -2.56 18.41 4.90
CA TRP A 63 -2.55 17.71 3.60
C TRP A 63 -3.96 17.62 3.01
N TRP A 64 -4.95 17.29 3.86
CA TRP A 64 -6.32 17.04 3.45
C TRP A 64 -7.30 18.10 3.94
N LYS A 65 -6.82 19.31 4.22
CA LYS A 65 -7.63 20.46 4.62
C LYS A 65 -8.76 20.79 3.63
N PRO A 66 -8.59 20.66 2.30
CA PRO A 66 -9.66 20.92 1.33
C PRO A 66 -10.79 19.88 1.32
N LEU A 67 -10.61 18.72 1.94
CA LEU A 67 -11.65 17.68 2.02
C LEU A 67 -12.74 18.07 3.03
N PRO A 68 -13.97 17.54 2.91
CA PRO A 68 -14.99 17.65 3.95
C PRO A 68 -14.45 17.14 5.29
N ASP A 69 -14.70 17.85 6.39
CA ASP A 69 -14.20 17.46 7.73
C ASP A 69 -15.07 16.37 8.37
N ASP A 70 -15.14 15.22 7.71
CA ASP A 70 -15.96 14.09 8.15
C ASP A 70 -15.16 12.79 8.01
N ALA A 71 -14.53 12.40 9.13
CA ALA A 71 -13.74 11.18 9.20
C ALA A 71 -14.61 9.92 8.99
N SER A 72 -15.89 9.96 9.39
CA SER A 72 -16.79 8.82 9.23
C SER A 72 -17.16 8.63 7.77
N ALA A 73 -17.46 9.73 7.06
CA ALA A 73 -17.70 9.68 5.62
C ALA A 73 -16.43 9.27 4.85
N PHE A 74 -15.25 9.71 5.28
CA PHE A 74 -14.00 9.22 4.69
C PHE A 74 -13.87 7.69 4.84
N ALA A 75 -14.15 7.16 6.04
CA ALA A 75 -14.07 5.73 6.32
C ALA A 75 -15.08 4.88 5.52
N SER A 76 -16.22 5.45 5.12
CA SER A 76 -17.18 4.73 4.25
C SER A 76 -16.78 4.71 2.77
N HIS A 77 -15.75 5.45 2.37
CA HIS A 77 -15.28 5.52 0.98
C HIS A 77 -13.85 5.01 0.80
N VAL A 78 -13.02 5.05 1.84
CA VAL A 78 -11.58 4.80 1.73
C VAL A 78 -11.10 3.82 2.79
N ARG A 79 -10.40 2.78 2.32
CA ARG A 79 -9.71 1.78 3.12
C ARG A 79 -8.19 1.95 3.04
N PRO A 80 -7.48 2.19 4.15
CA PRO A 80 -6.02 2.16 4.16
C PRO A 80 -5.53 0.71 4.20
N ILE A 81 -4.55 0.39 3.36
CA ILE A 81 -3.90 -0.91 3.28
C ILE A 81 -2.42 -0.73 3.54
N LEU A 82 -1.91 -1.38 4.58
CA LEU A 82 -0.50 -1.34 4.94
C LEU A 82 0.25 -2.42 4.18
N LEU A 83 1.16 -2.00 3.32
CA LEU A 83 2.06 -2.85 2.57
C LEU A 83 3.45 -2.83 3.19
N GLN A 84 4.03 -4.01 3.39
CA GLN A 84 5.46 -4.15 3.55
C GLN A 84 6.09 -4.29 2.17
N THR A 85 7.07 -3.45 1.88
CA THR A 85 7.82 -3.45 0.63
C THR A 85 9.33 -3.35 0.89
N GLN A 86 10.15 -3.40 -0.15
CA GLN A 86 11.59 -3.21 -0.04
C GLN A 86 11.93 -1.72 -0.18
N GLY A 87 12.85 -1.24 0.65
CA GLY A 87 13.49 0.06 0.53
C GLY A 87 15.02 -0.05 0.57
N PRO A 88 15.73 1.09 0.48
CA PRO A 88 17.20 1.12 0.42
C PRO A 88 17.91 0.48 1.62
N HIS A 89 17.25 0.44 2.78
CA HIS A 89 17.83 -0.04 4.05
C HIS A 89 17.16 -1.32 4.58
N GLY A 90 16.46 -2.06 3.72
CA GLY A 90 15.70 -3.25 4.12
C GLY A 90 14.21 -3.08 3.88
N HIS A 91 13.39 -3.79 4.64
CA HIS A 91 11.94 -3.65 4.53
C HIS A 91 11.50 -2.26 5.01
N THR A 92 10.51 -1.70 4.31
CA THR A 92 9.83 -0.48 4.68
C THR A 92 8.32 -0.68 4.58
N SER A 93 7.55 0.26 5.13
CA SER A 93 6.09 0.24 5.09
C SER A 93 5.56 1.35 4.18
N PHE A 94 4.45 1.05 3.52
CA PHE A 94 3.71 1.96 2.66
C PHE A 94 2.23 1.82 2.97
N THR A 95 1.54 2.94 3.21
CA THR A 95 0.08 2.95 3.31
C THR A 95 -0.50 3.35 1.96
N GLY A 96 -1.08 2.38 1.26
CA GLY A 96 -1.92 2.63 0.09
C GLY A 96 -3.35 2.92 0.54
N LEU A 97 -4.04 3.80 -0.18
CA LEU A 97 -5.47 4.04 0.01
C LEU A 97 -6.21 3.38 -1.16
N MET A 98 -7.27 2.63 -0.85
CA MET A 98 -8.13 1.93 -1.81
C MET A 98 -9.57 2.37 -1.61
N GLY A 99 -10.39 2.34 -2.65
CA GLY A 99 -11.83 2.54 -2.49
C GLY A 99 -12.47 1.41 -1.68
N GLU A 100 -13.42 1.72 -0.81
CA GLU A 100 -14.21 0.68 -0.10
C GLU A 100 -15.01 -0.18 -1.08
N ASP A 101 -15.53 0.42 -2.15
CA ASP A 101 -16.22 -0.27 -3.25
C ASP A 101 -15.30 -1.23 -4.02
N GLU A 102 -14.04 -0.85 -4.25
CA GLU A 102 -13.04 -1.74 -4.84
C GLU A 102 -12.74 -2.92 -3.92
N PHE A 103 -12.64 -2.68 -2.62
CA PHE A 103 -12.38 -3.72 -1.62
C PHE A 103 -13.54 -4.72 -1.54
N ASP A 104 -14.78 -4.22 -1.51
CA ASP A 104 -15.99 -5.06 -1.48
C ASP A 104 -16.12 -5.93 -2.73
N THR A 105 -15.68 -5.41 -3.88
CA THR A 105 -15.68 -6.14 -5.16
C THR A 105 -14.60 -7.21 -5.21
N ALA A 106 -13.41 -6.93 -4.67
CA ALA A 106 -12.26 -7.83 -4.69
C ALA A 106 -11.53 -7.87 -3.34
N PRO A 107 -12.06 -8.60 -2.34
CA PRO A 107 -11.48 -8.61 -1.01
C PRO A 107 -10.03 -9.09 -0.96
N LEU A 108 -9.24 -8.35 -0.18
CA LEU A 108 -7.83 -8.61 0.08
C LEU A 108 -7.68 -9.44 1.36
N ASN A 109 -6.57 -10.17 1.48
CA ASN A 109 -6.19 -10.85 2.73
C ASN A 109 -4.81 -10.40 3.20
N GLU A 110 -4.59 -10.39 4.52
CA GLU A 110 -3.25 -10.25 5.07
C GLU A 110 -2.34 -11.37 4.56
N GLY A 111 -1.12 -11.01 4.16
CA GLY A 111 -0.16 -11.91 3.53
C GLY A 111 -0.28 -12.03 2.01
N ASP A 112 -1.34 -11.49 1.38
CA ASP A 112 -1.39 -11.42 -0.09
C ASP A 112 -0.25 -10.54 -0.63
N LEU A 113 0.35 -10.97 -1.73
CA LEU A 113 1.25 -10.14 -2.52
C LEU A 113 0.39 -9.32 -3.49
N VAL A 114 0.51 -8.01 -3.43
CA VAL A 114 -0.28 -7.08 -4.23
C VAL A 114 0.61 -6.10 -4.99
N ARG A 115 0.01 -5.49 -6.01
CA ARG A 115 0.45 -4.20 -6.53
C ARG A 115 -0.50 -3.12 -6.06
N TYR A 116 0.04 -1.98 -5.68
CA TYR A 116 -0.63 -0.70 -5.70
C TYR A 116 -0.21 0.05 -6.97
N SER A 117 -1.15 0.73 -7.63
CA SER A 117 -0.86 1.68 -8.71
C SER A 117 -1.83 2.87 -8.65
N PRO A 118 -1.40 4.09 -9.02
CA PRO A 118 -2.35 5.19 -9.19
C PRO A 118 -3.43 4.82 -10.21
N HIS A 119 -4.63 5.39 -10.06
CA HIS A 119 -5.66 5.27 -11.09
C HIS A 119 -5.18 5.87 -12.41
N ASP A 120 -5.43 5.14 -13.49
CA ASP A 120 -5.14 5.57 -14.86
C ASP A 120 -6.43 5.96 -15.59
N ALA A 121 -6.31 6.32 -16.86
CA ALA A 121 -7.48 6.68 -17.69
C ALA A 121 -8.50 5.54 -17.86
N GLN A 122 -8.16 4.29 -17.52
CA GLN A 122 -9.06 3.14 -17.61
C GLN A 122 -10.00 3.04 -16.41
N HIS A 123 -9.69 3.77 -15.32
CA HIS A 123 -10.54 3.90 -14.13
C HIS A 123 -10.85 5.39 -13.90
N PRO A 124 -11.64 6.01 -14.78
CA PRO A 124 -11.70 7.47 -14.86
C PRO A 124 -12.53 8.12 -13.76
N SER A 125 -13.35 7.38 -13.01
CA SER A 125 -14.33 7.96 -12.08
C SER A 125 -14.65 7.05 -10.88
N PRO A 126 -15.01 7.64 -9.72
CA PRO A 126 -15.57 6.90 -8.59
C PRO A 126 -16.94 6.29 -8.92
N ALA A 127 -17.39 5.32 -8.11
CA ALA A 127 -18.72 4.73 -8.24
C ALA A 127 -19.87 5.74 -8.07
N GLU A 128 -19.69 6.73 -7.20
CA GLU A 128 -20.65 7.81 -6.97
C GLU A 128 -20.21 9.11 -7.63
N ASN A 129 -21.11 9.77 -8.36
CA ASN A 129 -20.82 11.06 -8.99
C ASN A 129 -21.12 12.25 -8.05
N THR A 130 -20.47 12.28 -6.89
CA THR A 130 -20.58 13.39 -5.91
C THR A 130 -19.26 14.14 -5.76
N PRO A 131 -19.26 15.43 -5.38
CA PRO A 131 -18.02 16.17 -5.15
C PRO A 131 -17.10 15.51 -4.10
N ALA A 132 -17.69 14.91 -3.06
CA ALA A 132 -16.95 14.22 -2.01
C ALA A 132 -16.28 12.94 -2.54
N ALA A 133 -17.03 12.10 -3.27
CA ALA A 133 -16.49 10.90 -3.89
C ALA A 133 -15.33 11.22 -4.86
N TRP A 134 -15.47 12.27 -5.67
CA TRP A 134 -14.39 12.76 -6.53
C TRP A 134 -13.17 13.27 -5.76
N ALA A 135 -13.38 13.90 -4.60
CA ALA A 135 -12.29 14.37 -3.77
C ALA A 135 -11.50 13.21 -3.16
N TYR A 136 -12.18 12.15 -2.69
CA TYR A 136 -11.54 10.94 -2.18
C TYR A 136 -10.91 10.08 -3.28
N TRP A 137 -11.51 10.04 -4.48
CA TRP A 137 -10.98 9.33 -5.65
C TRP A 137 -9.55 9.77 -6.02
N ARG A 138 -9.20 11.03 -5.73
CA ARG A 138 -7.87 11.61 -5.98
C ARG A 138 -6.80 11.24 -4.94
N LEU A 139 -7.18 10.47 -3.93
CA LEU A 139 -6.29 9.99 -2.86
C LEU A 139 -5.99 8.50 -3.02
N VAL A 140 -6.95 7.76 -3.56
CA VAL A 140 -6.88 6.31 -3.70
C VAL A 140 -6.12 5.90 -4.97
N GLY A 141 -5.67 4.66 -4.97
CA GLY A 141 -5.18 3.96 -6.15
C GLY A 141 -5.68 2.52 -6.14
N CYS A 142 -5.48 1.84 -7.26
CA CYS A 142 -5.91 0.46 -7.43
C CYS A 142 -4.95 -0.48 -6.71
N ILE A 143 -5.49 -1.36 -5.86
CA ILE A 143 -4.74 -2.45 -5.23
C ILE A 143 -5.22 -3.79 -5.79
N GLN A 144 -4.32 -4.50 -6.48
CA GLN A 144 -4.62 -5.78 -7.12
C GLN A 144 -3.76 -6.90 -6.56
N VAL A 145 -4.40 -8.03 -6.24
CA VAL A 145 -3.72 -9.26 -5.82
C VAL A 145 -2.95 -9.86 -7.00
N LEU A 146 -1.64 -10.02 -6.81
CA LEU A 146 -0.75 -10.74 -7.72
C LEU A 146 -0.67 -12.21 -7.33
N CYS A 147 -0.53 -12.49 -6.03
CA CYS A 147 -0.47 -13.84 -5.47
C CYS A 147 -1.16 -13.90 -4.12
N ARG A 148 -1.81 -15.03 -3.84
CA ARG A 148 -2.44 -15.27 -2.53
C ARG A 148 -1.41 -15.60 -1.46
N ALA A 149 -1.76 -15.28 -0.22
CA ALA A 149 -0.96 -15.60 0.96
C ALA A 149 -0.52 -17.08 0.96
N GLY A 150 0.79 -17.31 1.11
CA GLY A 150 1.37 -18.66 1.20
C GLY A 150 1.70 -19.32 -0.14
N ASP A 151 1.26 -18.79 -1.29
CA ASP A 151 1.65 -19.31 -2.61
C ASP A 151 3.08 -18.89 -2.98
N LYS A 152 4.05 -19.61 -2.43
CA LYS A 152 5.48 -19.35 -2.64
C LYS A 152 5.89 -19.48 -4.11
N ALA A 153 5.22 -20.35 -4.88
CA ALA A 153 5.53 -20.55 -6.29
C ALA A 153 5.11 -19.33 -7.12
N CYS A 154 3.94 -18.78 -6.83
CA CYS A 154 3.47 -17.53 -7.44
C CYS A 154 4.33 -16.34 -7.01
N ILE A 155 4.71 -16.23 -5.72
CA ILE A 155 5.44 -15.06 -5.19
C ILE A 155 6.87 -14.96 -5.73
N LYS A 156 7.56 -16.10 -5.91
CA LYS A 156 8.97 -16.18 -6.34
C LYS A 156 9.39 -15.26 -7.50
N PRO A 157 8.64 -15.12 -8.61
CA PRO A 157 9.00 -14.25 -9.73
C PRO A 157 8.87 -12.73 -9.47
N TYR A 158 8.28 -12.32 -8.35
CA TYR A 158 8.07 -10.91 -8.01
C TYR A 158 9.17 -10.39 -7.09
N ARG A 159 9.43 -9.09 -7.17
CA ARG A 159 10.33 -8.38 -6.26
C ARG A 159 9.60 -7.23 -5.61
N LEU A 160 9.59 -7.22 -4.28
CA LEU A 160 9.05 -6.10 -3.51
C LEU A 160 9.85 -4.84 -3.82
N GLY A 161 9.18 -3.71 -3.91
CA GLY A 161 9.79 -2.41 -4.16
C GLY A 161 8.77 -1.38 -4.64
N SER A 162 9.24 -0.16 -4.87
CA SER A 162 8.51 0.89 -5.59
C SER A 162 9.12 1.05 -6.98
N TYR A 163 8.30 1.23 -8.00
CA TYR A 163 8.74 1.24 -9.40
C TYR A 163 8.01 2.31 -10.21
N GLN A 164 8.72 2.97 -11.12
CA GLN A 164 8.08 3.85 -12.08
C GLN A 164 7.05 3.07 -12.91
N HIS A 165 5.85 3.64 -13.03
CA HIS A 165 4.75 3.03 -13.76
C HIS A 165 5.13 2.69 -15.21
N ASP A 166 5.80 3.61 -15.91
CA ASP A 166 6.03 3.45 -17.35
C ASP A 166 7.27 2.62 -17.69
N THR A 167 8.32 2.70 -16.85
CA THR A 167 9.62 2.09 -17.14
C THR A 167 9.91 0.84 -16.33
N GLY A 168 9.16 0.60 -15.25
CA GLY A 168 9.40 -0.49 -14.31
C GLY A 168 10.71 -0.38 -13.53
N LYS A 169 11.42 0.76 -13.59
CA LYS A 169 12.65 1.00 -12.84
C LYS A 169 12.35 1.25 -11.37
N GLU A 170 13.09 0.58 -10.48
CA GLU A 170 12.94 0.76 -9.04
C GLU A 170 13.28 2.21 -8.63
N VAL A 171 12.45 2.76 -7.75
CA VAL A 171 12.60 4.09 -7.18
C VAL A 171 12.68 4.02 -5.66
N ASN A 172 13.31 5.01 -5.05
CA ASN A 172 13.19 5.23 -3.62
C ASN A 172 11.72 5.56 -3.30
N LEU A 173 11.11 4.80 -2.39
CA LEU A 173 9.70 4.99 -2.01
C LEU A 173 9.40 6.43 -1.59
N ALA A 174 10.26 7.03 -0.76
CA ALA A 174 10.06 8.34 -0.16
C ALA A 174 10.34 9.50 -1.13
N THR A 175 11.35 9.38 -2.01
CA THR A 175 11.72 10.48 -2.90
C THR A 175 11.21 10.33 -4.33
N GLY A 176 10.76 9.13 -4.73
CA GLY A 176 10.39 8.81 -6.10
C GLY A 176 11.56 8.78 -7.09
N HIS A 177 12.80 8.99 -6.63
CA HIS A 177 13.97 9.00 -7.50
C HIS A 177 14.39 7.59 -7.88
N VAL A 178 14.73 7.39 -9.15
CA VAL A 178 15.24 6.11 -9.67
C VAL A 178 16.52 5.71 -8.93
N LEU A 179 16.58 4.45 -8.50
CA LEU A 179 17.77 3.87 -7.89
C LEU A 179 18.77 3.44 -8.97
N THR A 180 20.02 3.88 -8.86
CA THR A 180 21.09 3.60 -9.84
C THR A 180 21.36 2.09 -10.04
N HIS A 181 21.18 1.30 -8.98
CA HIS A 181 21.35 -0.17 -9.00
C HIS A 181 20.06 -0.89 -8.57
N GLY A 182 18.92 -0.24 -8.81
CA GLY A 182 17.61 -0.81 -8.56
C GLY A 182 17.26 -1.95 -9.53
N ALA A 183 16.29 -2.77 -9.13
CA ALA A 183 15.70 -3.75 -10.00
C ALA A 183 14.87 -3.10 -11.12
N VAL A 184 14.60 -3.89 -12.16
CA VAL A 184 13.66 -3.53 -13.22
C VAL A 184 12.61 -4.63 -13.33
N ILE A 185 11.35 -4.24 -13.28
CA ILE A 185 10.21 -5.13 -13.49
C ILE A 185 9.57 -4.85 -14.84
N ASN A 186 8.80 -5.81 -15.35
CA ASN A 186 7.93 -5.55 -16.49
C ASN A 186 6.73 -4.72 -15.98
N PRO A 187 6.47 -3.52 -16.51
CA PRO A 187 5.41 -2.64 -16.00
C PRO A 187 3.99 -3.18 -16.24
N VAL A 188 3.82 -4.20 -17.08
CA VAL A 188 2.52 -4.82 -17.39
C VAL A 188 2.19 -5.94 -16.42
N ASN A 189 3.16 -6.80 -16.10
CA ASN A 189 2.93 -8.00 -15.29
C ASN A 189 3.67 -8.02 -13.94
N TYR A 190 4.49 -7.00 -13.68
CA TYR A 190 5.23 -6.73 -12.45
C TYR A 190 6.25 -7.80 -12.04
N ARG A 191 6.55 -8.74 -12.94
CA ARG A 191 7.59 -9.74 -12.74
C ARG A 191 8.95 -9.12 -13.01
N VAL A 192 9.97 -9.62 -12.31
CA VAL A 192 11.36 -9.21 -12.53
C VAL A 192 11.74 -9.54 -13.97
N LEU A 193 12.21 -8.54 -14.71
CA LEU A 193 12.91 -8.78 -15.97
C LEU A 193 14.26 -9.35 -15.58
N SER A 194 14.51 -10.62 -15.93
CA SER A 194 15.69 -11.39 -15.53
C SER A 194 16.95 -10.51 -15.47
N ASN A 195 17.57 -10.44 -14.29
CA ASN A 195 18.89 -9.86 -14.16
C ASN A 195 19.83 -10.64 -15.09
N ASN A 196 20.42 -9.97 -16.08
CA ASN A 196 21.69 -10.41 -16.63
C ASN A 196 22.67 -10.55 -15.47
N THR A 197 22.83 -11.79 -15.01
CA THR A 197 23.94 -12.19 -14.15
C THR A 197 24.90 -12.90 -15.07
N ASN A 198 25.91 -12.14 -15.51
CA ASN A 198 27.24 -12.73 -15.67
C ASN A 198 27.73 -13.18 -14.30
#